data_AF-A0AAX4JMK3-F1
#
_entry.id   AF-A0AAX4JMK3-F1
#
_cell.length_a   1.000
_cell.length_b   1.000
_cell.length_c   1.000
_cell.angle_alpha   90.00
_cell.angle_beta   90.00
_cell.angle_gamma   90.00
#
_symmetry.space_group_name_H-M   'P 1'
#
loop_
_entity.id
_entity.type
_entity.pdbx_description
1 polymer ?
#
loop_
_entity_poly.entity_id
_entity_poly.type
_entity_poly.pdbx_seq_one_letter_code
_entity_poly.pdbx_strand_id
1 'polypeptide(L)'
;MSQEQDNSVKKASAYDSADADMTLVSSDGVEFKVHSYILKAHNSVFRDIIGDPNMNAATPIPIDAKSSELELFLDYMVKYSPPLVETWTQAQQLFSLADKYGCEVVQDRLNYRLCHLVNQAPWTFFCFASEHKLLHLGRKALNCMGSNR
;
A
#
# COMPACT_ATOMS: atom_id res chain seq x y z
N MET A 1 31.31 -21.61 -21.79
CA MET A 1 31.21 -21.40 -20.34
C MET A 1 30.13 -20.36 -20.12
N SER A 2 28.91 -20.81 -19.87
CA SER A 2 27.77 -19.96 -19.63
C SER A 2 28.00 -19.21 -18.31
N GLN A 3 27.93 -17.89 -18.35
CA GLN A 3 27.94 -17.08 -17.14
C GLN A 3 26.61 -17.32 -16.43
N GLU A 4 26.62 -18.09 -15.35
CA GLU A 4 25.59 -18.03 -14.31
C GLU A 4 25.66 -16.62 -13.73
N GLN A 5 24.81 -15.74 -14.26
CA GLN A 5 24.58 -14.43 -13.70
C GLN A 5 23.92 -14.67 -12.34
N ASP A 6 24.73 -14.52 -11.29
CA ASP A 6 24.32 -14.45 -9.90
C ASP A 6 23.36 -13.26 -9.74
N ASN A 7 22.10 -13.49 -10.11
CA ASN A 7 21.02 -12.55 -9.97
C ASN A 7 20.64 -12.62 -8.50
N SER A 8 21.38 -11.90 -7.66
CA SER A 8 21.06 -11.74 -6.25
C SER A 8 19.70 -11.07 -6.15
N VAL A 9 18.65 -11.90 -6.14
CA VAL A 9 17.27 -11.48 -5.99
C VAL A 9 17.19 -10.73 -4.67
N LYS A 10 16.92 -9.43 -4.74
CA LYS A 10 16.71 -8.62 -3.53
C LYS A 10 15.39 -9.05 -2.94
N LYS A 11 15.41 -9.56 -1.71
CA LYS A 11 14.21 -9.95 -0.97
C LYS A 11 13.93 -8.95 0.12
N ALA A 12 12.66 -8.65 0.34
CA ALA A 12 12.24 -7.83 1.47
C ALA A 12 12.39 -8.65 2.76
N SER A 13 13.25 -8.21 3.68
CA SER A 13 13.53 -8.93 4.94
C SER A 13 12.29 -9.08 5.83
N ALA A 14 11.36 -8.13 5.77
CA ALA A 14 10.09 -8.19 6.49
C ALA A 14 9.08 -9.19 5.89
N TYR A 15 9.30 -9.63 4.64
CA TYR A 15 8.39 -10.47 3.86
C TYR A 15 9.18 -11.59 3.15
N ASP A 16 9.85 -12.46 3.92
CA ASP A 16 10.56 -13.66 3.42
C ASP A 16 10.20 -14.91 4.25
N SER A 17 8.90 -15.10 4.52
CA SER A 17 8.43 -16.32 5.19
C SER A 17 8.58 -17.54 4.28
N ALA A 18 9.04 -18.66 4.84
CA ALA A 18 9.16 -19.92 4.12
C ALA A 18 7.78 -20.54 3.80
N ASP A 19 6.76 -20.22 4.60
CA ASP A 19 5.39 -20.73 4.45
C ASP A 19 4.52 -19.87 3.53
N ALA A 20 5.09 -18.81 2.95
CA ALA A 20 4.39 -17.96 2.00
C ALA A 20 4.15 -18.70 0.68
N ASP A 21 2.92 -18.62 0.19
CA ASP A 21 2.43 -19.29 -1.01
C ASP A 21 2.36 -18.36 -2.23
N MET A 22 2.79 -17.10 -2.09
CA MET A 22 2.78 -16.10 -3.15
C MET A 22 4.00 -15.18 -3.10
N THR A 23 4.49 -14.81 -4.28
CA THR A 23 5.57 -13.83 -4.45
C THR A 23 5.03 -12.62 -5.22
N LEU A 24 5.16 -11.43 -4.64
CA LEU A 24 4.98 -10.15 -5.33
C LEU A 24 6.35 -9.59 -5.69
N VAL A 25 6.46 -8.94 -6.85
CA VAL A 25 7.70 -8.30 -7.30
C VAL A 25 7.44 -6.81 -7.49
N SER A 26 8.17 -5.97 -6.78
CA SER A 26 8.10 -4.52 -6.97
C SER A 26 8.75 -4.08 -8.29
N SER A 27 8.51 -2.84 -8.70
CA SER A 27 9.06 -2.28 -9.94
C SER A 27 10.59 -2.12 -9.94
N ASP A 28 11.20 -2.08 -8.76
CA ASP A 28 12.66 -2.09 -8.54
C ASP A 28 13.24 -3.50 -8.37
N GLY A 29 12.44 -4.55 -8.63
CA GLY A 29 12.90 -5.94 -8.66
C GLY A 29 13.09 -6.58 -7.29
N VAL A 30 12.41 -6.08 -6.26
CA VAL A 30 12.44 -6.68 -4.91
C VAL A 30 11.28 -7.66 -4.77
N GLU A 31 11.58 -8.87 -4.30
CA GLU A 31 10.59 -9.91 -4.04
C GLU A 31 10.04 -9.81 -2.62
N PHE A 32 8.71 -9.92 -2.53
CA PHE A 32 7.94 -9.95 -1.29
C PHE A 32 7.16 -11.26 -1.25
N LYS A 33 7.49 -12.11 -0.30
CA LYS A 33 6.75 -13.34 -0.04
C LYS A 33 5.62 -13.08 0.93
N VAL A 34 4.39 -13.31 0.47
CA VAL A 34 3.16 -13.01 1.20
C VAL A 34 2.22 -14.21 1.16
N HIS A 35 1.32 -14.28 2.15
CA HIS A 35 0.29 -15.30 2.15
C HIS A 35 -0.90 -14.87 1.29
N SER A 36 -1.27 -15.69 0.31
CA SER A 36 -2.39 -15.44 -0.60
C SER A 36 -3.71 -15.22 0.15
N TYR A 37 -3.88 -15.89 1.30
CA TYR A 37 -5.03 -15.69 2.19
C TYR A 37 -5.20 -14.24 2.63
N ILE A 38 -4.11 -13.55 2.99
CA ILE A 38 -4.14 -12.15 3.41
C ILE A 38 -4.63 -11.27 2.25
N LEU A 39 -4.09 -11.48 1.05
CA LEU A 39 -4.49 -10.73 -0.13
C LEU A 39 -5.96 -10.99 -0.51
N LYS A 40 -6.42 -12.24 -0.45
CA LYS A 40 -7.82 -12.64 -0.71
C LYS A 40 -8.81 -12.07 0.31
N ALA A 41 -8.38 -11.96 1.57
CA ALA A 41 -9.21 -11.45 2.66
C ALA A 41 -9.44 -9.94 2.53
N HIS A 42 -8.44 -9.21 2.05
CA HIS A 42 -8.49 -7.75 1.96
C HIS A 42 -8.90 -7.20 0.58
N ASN A 43 -9.03 -8.06 -0.44
CA ASN A 43 -9.29 -7.60 -1.81
C ASN A 43 -10.04 -8.64 -2.66
N SER A 44 -11.11 -8.22 -3.34
CA SER A 44 -11.80 -9.03 -4.35
C SER A 44 -10.98 -9.19 -5.64
N VAL A 45 -10.20 -8.19 -6.05
CA VAL A 45 -9.33 -8.26 -7.23
C VAL A 45 -8.24 -9.32 -7.06
N PHE A 46 -7.55 -9.34 -5.92
CA PHE A 46 -6.63 -10.45 -5.62
C PHE A 46 -7.37 -11.78 -5.45
N ARG A 47 -8.61 -11.78 -4.97
CA ARG A 47 -9.42 -13.01 -4.93
C ARG A 47 -9.69 -13.56 -6.33
N ASP A 48 -9.97 -12.70 -7.29
CA ASP A 48 -10.23 -13.09 -8.68
C ASP A 48 -8.94 -13.53 -9.38
N ILE A 49 -7.84 -12.79 -9.22
CA ILE A 49 -6.52 -13.13 -9.78
C ILE A 49 -6.03 -14.47 -9.23
N ILE A 50 -6.11 -14.67 -7.91
CA ILE A 50 -5.60 -15.89 -7.26
C ILE A 50 -6.61 -17.04 -7.34
N GLY A 51 -7.87 -16.74 -7.62
CA GLY A 51 -8.92 -17.73 -7.86
C GLY A 51 -8.90 -18.29 -9.28
N ASP A 52 -8.17 -17.65 -10.20
CA ASP A 52 -8.04 -18.11 -11.59
C ASP A 52 -7.26 -19.44 -11.64
N PRO A 53 -7.87 -20.54 -12.15
CA PRO A 53 -7.21 -21.84 -12.25
C PRO A 53 -6.01 -21.86 -13.21
N ASN A 54 -5.85 -20.85 -14.07
CA ASN A 54 -4.66 -20.69 -14.91
C ASN A 54 -3.49 -20.00 -14.20
N MET A 55 -3.74 -19.44 -13.01
CA MET A 55 -2.70 -18.76 -12.25
C MET A 55 -1.88 -19.79 -11.46
N ASN A 56 -0.63 -20.00 -11.87
CA ASN A 56 0.29 -20.82 -11.10
C ASN A 56 0.70 -20.06 -9.83
N ALA A 57 0.49 -20.65 -8.64
CA ALA A 57 0.95 -20.05 -7.38
C ALA A 57 2.47 -19.75 -7.36
N ALA A 58 3.24 -20.44 -8.22
CA ALA A 58 4.67 -20.24 -8.38
C ALA A 58 5.05 -19.04 -9.27
N THR A 59 4.12 -18.41 -10.00
CA THR A 59 4.45 -17.24 -10.83
C THR A 59 4.45 -15.96 -9.99
N PRO A 60 5.57 -15.22 -9.94
CA PRO A 60 5.62 -13.95 -9.24
C PRO A 60 4.69 -12.92 -9.88
N ILE A 61 3.92 -12.18 -9.07
CA ILE A 61 3.02 -11.12 -9.54
C ILE A 61 3.78 -9.80 -9.59
N PRO A 62 3.99 -9.18 -10.76
CA PRO A 62 4.59 -7.86 -10.83
C PRO A 62 3.61 -6.80 -10.33
N ILE A 63 4.08 -5.96 -9.40
CA ILE A 63 3.38 -4.82 -8.86
C ILE A 63 4.12 -3.57 -9.30
N ASP A 64 3.39 -2.67 -9.93
CA ASP A 64 3.90 -1.37 -10.38
C ASP A 64 3.92 -0.38 -9.21
N ALA A 65 4.80 -0.65 -8.25
CA ALA A 65 5.12 0.15 -7.08
C ALA A 65 6.55 -0.14 -6.63
N LYS A 66 7.24 0.85 -6.03
CA LYS A 66 8.59 0.62 -5.49
C LYS A 66 8.53 -0.28 -4.26
N SER A 67 9.64 -0.94 -3.93
CA SER A 67 9.77 -1.77 -2.74
C SER A 67 9.31 -1.07 -1.45
N SER A 68 9.71 0.19 -1.22
CA SER A 68 9.30 0.94 -0.03
C SER A 68 7.79 1.25 0.03
N GLU A 69 7.15 1.44 -1.12
CA GLU A 69 5.71 1.70 -1.22
C GLU A 69 4.91 0.41 -1.01
N LEU A 70 5.39 -0.68 -1.60
CA LEU A 70 4.78 -2.01 -1.47
C LEU A 70 4.92 -2.54 -0.03
N GLU A 71 6.06 -2.34 0.61
CA GLU A 71 6.27 -2.70 2.02
C GLU A 71 5.29 -1.95 2.92
N LEU A 72 5.17 -0.63 2.74
CA LEU A 72 4.23 0.19 3.49
C LEU A 72 2.77 -0.23 3.26
N PHE A 73 2.42 -0.58 2.03
CA PHE A 73 1.09 -1.08 1.68
C PHE A 73 0.75 -2.41 2.35
N LEU A 74 1.69 -3.36 2.31
CA LEU A 74 1.54 -4.65 3.00
C LEU A 74 1.49 -4.47 4.52
N ASP A 75 2.26 -3.53 5.08
CA ASP A 75 2.22 -3.20 6.49
C ASP A 75 0.84 -2.68 6.91
N TYR A 76 0.25 -1.79 6.12
CA TYR A 76 -1.09 -1.28 6.35
C TYR A 76 -2.17 -2.34 6.23
N MET A 77 -1.92 -3.41 5.46
CA MET A 77 -2.83 -4.54 5.31
C MET A 77 -2.71 -5.51 6.49
N VAL A 78 -1.49 -5.90 6.86
CA VAL A 78 -1.24 -7.04 7.77
C VAL A 78 -1.03 -6.61 9.22
N LYS A 79 -0.28 -5.52 9.46
CA LYS A 79 0.09 -5.12 10.82
C LYS A 79 -1.12 -4.49 11.52
N TYR A 80 -1.26 -4.78 12.81
CA TYR A 80 -2.25 -4.11 13.66
C TYR A 80 -1.93 -2.61 13.81
N SER A 81 -0.65 -2.29 13.98
CA SER A 81 -0.16 -0.91 13.98
C SER A 81 0.88 -0.73 12.87
N PRO A 82 0.46 -0.30 11.67
CA PRO A 82 1.40 0.06 10.62
C PRO A 82 2.26 1.27 11.02
N PRO A 83 3.40 1.50 10.35
CA PRO A 83 4.20 2.69 10.54
C PRO A 83 3.39 3.95 10.16
N LEU A 84 3.75 5.09 10.75
CA LEU A 84 3.11 6.37 10.44
C LEU A 84 3.63 6.89 9.10
N VAL A 85 2.72 7.40 8.28
CA VAL A 85 3.09 8.15 7.08
C VAL A 85 3.52 9.56 7.49
N GLU A 86 4.76 9.91 7.18
CA GLU A 86 5.35 11.19 7.59
C GLU A 86 5.16 12.29 6.55
N THR A 87 4.99 11.92 5.28
CA THR A 87 4.91 12.87 4.17
C THR A 87 3.62 12.72 3.37
N TRP A 88 3.13 13.84 2.83
CA TRP A 88 1.97 13.82 1.95
C TRP A 88 2.21 12.98 0.69
N THR A 89 3.42 13.03 0.13
CA THR A 89 3.78 12.22 -1.06
C THR A 89 3.59 10.73 -0.81
N GLN A 90 4.09 10.21 0.32
CA GLN A 90 3.89 8.80 0.70
C GLN A 90 2.41 8.47 0.89
N ALA A 91 1.63 9.37 1.48
CA ALA A 91 0.19 9.19 1.63
C ALA A 91 -0.52 9.07 0.28
N GLN A 92 -0.19 9.96 -0.67
CA GLN A 92 -0.76 9.90 -2.02
C GLN A 92 -0.39 8.60 -2.74
N GLN A 93 0.87 8.19 -2.66
CA GLN A 93 1.33 6.94 -3.28
C GLN A 93 0.61 5.74 -2.71
N LEU A 94 0.49 5.65 -1.37
CA LEU A 94 -0.20 4.56 -0.70
C LEU A 94 -1.70 4.57 -1.02
N PHE A 95 -2.33 5.75 -1.07
CA PHE A 95 -3.73 5.88 -1.44
C PHE A 95 -3.98 5.44 -2.89
N SER A 96 -3.19 5.94 -3.84
CA SER A 96 -3.27 5.55 -5.25
C SER A 96 -3.04 4.04 -5.45
N LEU A 97 -2.13 3.45 -4.68
CA LEU A 97 -1.90 2.01 -4.72
C LEU A 97 -3.10 1.24 -4.17
N ALA A 98 -3.65 1.69 -3.04
CA ALA A 98 -4.85 1.10 -2.46
C ALA A 98 -6.08 1.23 -3.36
N ASP A 99 -6.21 2.35 -4.09
CA ASP A 99 -7.26 2.55 -5.10
C ASP A 99 -7.09 1.63 -6.31
N LYS A 100 -5.88 1.59 -6.90
CA LYS A 100 -5.54 0.72 -8.04
C LYS A 100 -5.81 -0.75 -7.77
N TYR A 101 -5.52 -1.20 -6.54
CA TYR A 101 -5.74 -2.58 -6.13
C TYR A 101 -7.07 -2.78 -5.39
N GLY A 102 -7.94 -1.78 -5.22
CA GLY A 102 -9.26 -1.95 -4.60
C GLY A 102 -9.23 -2.33 -3.10
N CYS A 103 -8.19 -1.93 -2.37
CA CYS A 103 -8.00 -2.23 -0.95
C CYS A 103 -8.57 -1.12 -0.05
N GLU A 104 -9.89 -1.08 0.13
CA GLU A 104 -10.58 -0.08 0.96
C GLU A 104 -10.08 -0.05 2.41
N VAL A 105 -9.71 -1.21 2.98
CA VAL A 105 -9.18 -1.31 4.35
C VAL A 105 -7.91 -0.46 4.52
N VAL A 106 -7.04 -0.43 3.51
CA VAL A 106 -5.82 0.37 3.54
C VAL A 106 -6.15 1.86 3.45
N GLN A 107 -7.11 2.23 2.59
CA GLN A 107 -7.58 3.61 2.46
C GLN A 107 -8.16 4.13 3.79
N ASP A 108 -9.05 3.36 4.42
CA ASP A 108 -9.65 3.74 5.71
C ASP A 108 -8.60 3.92 6.80
N ARG A 109 -7.70 2.93 6.95
CA ARG A 109 -6.60 3.01 7.92
C ARG A 109 -5.69 4.21 7.67
N LEU A 110 -5.41 4.51 6.40
CA LEU A 110 -4.65 5.69 6.02
C LEU A 110 -5.39 6.97 6.42
N ASN A 111 -6.67 7.10 6.09
CA ASN A 111 -7.50 8.28 6.36
C ASN A 111 -7.49 8.67 7.86
N TYR A 112 -7.68 7.70 8.76
CA TYR A 112 -7.62 7.96 10.20
C TYR A 112 -6.25 8.47 10.66
N ARG A 113 -5.18 8.00 10.01
CA ARG A 113 -3.80 8.36 10.34
C ARG A 113 -3.33 9.62 9.64
N LEU A 114 -3.99 10.13 8.60
CA LEU A 114 -3.60 11.38 7.92
C LEU A 114 -3.86 12.64 8.75
N CYS A 115 -4.58 12.50 9.86
CA CYS A 115 -4.95 13.59 10.74
C CYS A 115 -3.78 14.46 11.22
N HIS A 116 -2.57 13.93 11.43
CA HIS A 116 -1.42 14.75 11.86
C HIS A 116 -0.82 15.58 10.72
N LEU A 117 -0.95 15.13 9.46
CA LEU A 117 -0.39 15.82 8.29
C LEU A 117 -1.25 16.99 7.82
N VAL A 118 -2.54 17.02 8.17
CA VAL A 118 -3.46 18.10 7.81
C VAL A 118 -2.92 19.48 8.18
N ASN A 119 -2.20 19.59 9.30
CA ASN A 119 -1.63 20.84 9.76
C ASN A 119 -0.52 21.40 8.85
N GLN A 120 0.16 20.53 8.09
CA GLN A 120 1.26 20.92 7.22
C GLN A 120 0.78 21.55 5.92
N ALA A 121 -0.35 21.06 5.38
CA ALA A 121 -0.92 21.55 4.12
C ALA A 121 -2.46 21.51 4.13
N PRO A 122 -3.14 22.34 4.95
CA PRO A 122 -4.59 22.24 5.15
C PRO A 122 -5.39 22.35 3.85
N TRP A 123 -4.99 23.22 2.93
CA TRP A 123 -5.67 23.41 1.65
C TRP A 123 -5.61 22.15 0.78
N THR A 124 -4.43 21.53 0.66
CA THR A 124 -4.26 20.30 -0.12
C THR A 124 -5.09 19.15 0.44
N PHE A 125 -5.10 18.99 1.76
CA PHE A 125 -5.93 17.99 2.44
C PHE A 125 -7.43 18.27 2.31
N PHE A 126 -7.84 19.54 2.23
CA PHE A 126 -9.23 19.90 1.97
C PHE A 126 -9.66 19.48 0.56
N CYS A 127 -8.86 19.80 -0.47
CA CYS A 127 -9.14 19.38 -1.84
C CYS A 127 -9.21 17.86 -1.96
N PHE A 128 -8.22 17.14 -1.40
CA PHE A 128 -8.20 15.68 -1.38
C PHE A 128 -9.42 15.10 -0.65
N ALA A 129 -9.74 15.64 0.53
CA ALA A 129 -10.92 15.20 1.28
C ALA A 129 -12.23 15.44 0.52
N SER A 130 -12.31 16.52 -0.26
CA SER A 130 -13.48 16.81 -1.10
C SER A 130 -13.59 15.81 -2.26
N GLU A 131 -12.48 15.49 -2.92
CA GLU A 131 -12.42 14.53 -4.03
C GLU A 131 -12.83 13.12 -3.59
N HIS A 132 -12.33 12.67 -2.44
CA HIS A 132 -12.58 11.33 -1.91
C HIS A 132 -13.72 11.26 -0.87
N LYS A 133 -14.51 12.33 -0.72
CA LYS A 133 -15.66 12.42 0.21
C LYS A 133 -15.32 12.14 1.68
N LEU A 134 -14.10 12.48 2.11
CA LEU A 134 -13.59 12.26 3.46
C LEU A 134 -13.97 13.41 4.40
N LEU A 135 -15.23 13.43 4.84
CA LEU A 135 -15.80 14.54 5.62
C LEU A 135 -15.01 14.90 6.89
N HIS A 136 -14.44 13.91 7.59
CA HIS A 136 -13.67 14.13 8.82
C HIS A 136 -12.35 14.87 8.54
N LEU A 137 -11.64 14.49 7.48
CA LEU A 137 -10.42 15.14 7.01
C LEU A 137 -10.71 16.55 6.52
N GLY A 138 -11.77 16.73 5.73
CA GLY A 138 -12.19 18.04 5.22
C GLY A 138 -12.56 19.00 6.36
N ARG A 139 -13.30 18.53 7.35
CA ARG A 139 -13.63 19.33 8.56
C ARG A 139 -12.38 19.73 9.32
N LYS A 140 -11.44 18.80 9.51
CA LYS A 140 -10.17 19.10 10.20
C LYS A 140 -9.37 20.15 9.45
N ALA A 141 -9.26 20.01 8.13
CA ALA A 141 -8.58 20.97 7.27
C ALA A 141 -9.20 22.37 7.34
N LEU A 142 -10.54 22.49 7.28
CA LEU A 142 -11.25 23.75 7.45
C LEU A 142 -10.96 24.41 8.80
N ASN A 143 -10.99 23.63 9.89
CA ASN A 143 -10.71 24.15 11.23
C ASN A 143 -9.27 24.67 11.36
N CYS A 144 -8.30 23.98 10.76
CA CYS A 144 -6.90 24.42 10.72
C CYS A 144 -6.73 25.73 9.92
N MET A 145 -7.46 25.87 8.80
CA MET A 145 -7.44 27.11 8.01
C MET A 145 -8.11 28.29 8.74
N GLY A 146 -9.20 28.03 9.47
CA GLY A 146 -9.95 29.06 10.19
C GLY A 146 -9.28 29.55 11.47
N SER A 147 -8.41 28.74 12.10
CA SER A 147 -7.72 29.07 13.35
C SER A 147 -6.47 29.93 13.19
N ASN A 148 -6.06 30.23 11.95
CA ASN A 148 -4.90 31.08 11.63
C ASN A 148 -5.29 32.57 11.47
N ARG A 149 -6.36 33.01 12.14
CA ARG A 149 -6.86 34.39 12.17
C ARG A 149 -6.60 35.06 13.51
#